data_AF-A0A2V5WYC1-F1
#
_entry.id   AF-A0A2V5WYC1-F1
#
_cell.length_a   1.000
_cell.length_b   1.000
_cell.length_c   1.000
_cell.angle_alpha   90.00
_cell.angle_beta   90.00
_cell.angle_gamma   90.00
#
_symmetry.space_group_name_H-M   'P 1'
#
loop_
_entity.id
_entity.type
_entity.pdbx_description
1 polymer ?
#
loop_
_entity_poly.entity_id
_entity_poly.type
_entity_poly.pdbx_seq_one_letter_code
_entity_poly.pdbx_strand_id
1 'polypeptide(L)'
;MDREIARRLREDPALIEVARRNLKRWLGRPRLSVSMKRCYDEWQTILDTYSLEQLLQLLKDEGEEAQRLRQNSPFVGILSPREVWAIKERFRNAA
;
A
#
# COMPACT_ATOMS: atom_id res chain seq x y z
N MET A 1 -1.28 8.24 5.89
CA MET A 1 -0.11 7.78 5.10
C MET A 1 -0.49 7.42 3.68
N ASP A 2 -1.68 6.86 3.47
CA ASP A 2 -2.09 6.31 2.16
C ASP A 2 -2.29 7.37 1.07
N ARG A 3 -2.76 8.57 1.44
CA ARG A 3 -2.81 9.72 0.53
C ARG A 3 -1.43 10.12 -0.01
N GLU A 4 -0.37 9.96 0.78
CA GLU A 4 1.00 10.25 0.36
C GLU A 4 1.57 9.14 -0.53
N ILE A 5 1.26 7.87 -0.21
CA ILE A 5 1.59 6.74 -1.09
C ILE A 5 0.91 6.92 -2.45
N ALA A 6 -0.36 7.33 -2.47
CA ALA A 6 -1.08 7.65 -3.71
C ALA A 6 -0.44 8.81 -4.47
N ARG A 7 0.05 9.85 -3.78
CA ARG A 7 0.78 10.95 -4.42
C ARG A 7 2.04 10.44 -5.11
N ARG A 8 2.85 9.65 -4.40
CA ARG A 8 4.08 9.06 -4.96
C ARG A 8 3.85 8.12 -6.12
N LEU A 9 2.83 7.25 -6.02
CA LEU A 9 2.49 6.34 -7.11
C LEU A 9 2.05 7.09 -8.37
N ARG A 10 1.45 8.28 -8.22
CA ARG A 10 1.12 9.13 -9.36
C ARG A 10 2.36 9.76 -9.98
N GLU A 11 3.34 10.15 -9.16
CA GLU A 11 4.61 10.75 -9.60
C GLU A 11 5.58 9.71 -10.19
N ASP A 12 5.60 8.51 -9.64
CA ASP A 12 6.42 7.38 -10.08
C ASP A 12 5.61 6.07 -10.03
N PRO A 13 4.96 5.69 -11.13
CA PRO A 13 4.24 4.42 -11.23
C PRO A 13 5.13 3.18 -11.10
N ALA A 14 6.45 3.29 -11.29
CA ALA A 14 7.36 2.14 -11.15
C ALA A 14 7.42 1.63 -9.69
N LEU A 15 6.98 2.44 -8.72
CA LEU A 15 6.83 2.04 -7.32
C LEU A 15 5.82 0.90 -7.11
N ILE A 16 4.92 0.65 -8.08
CA ILE A 16 4.04 -0.54 -8.08
C ILE A 16 4.88 -1.83 -8.03
N GLU A 17 6.05 -1.86 -8.68
CA GLU A 17 6.93 -3.03 -8.66
C GLU A 17 7.54 -3.31 -7.29
N VAL A 18 7.63 -2.31 -6.42
CA VAL A 18 8.02 -2.51 -5.02
C VAL A 18 6.94 -3.29 -4.28
N ALA A 19 5.67 -2.92 -4.48
CA ALA A 19 4.54 -3.63 -3.91
C ALA A 19 4.45 -5.07 -4.40
N ARG A 20 4.64 -5.32 -5.71
CA ARG A 20 4.69 -6.69 -6.26
C ARG A 20 5.81 -7.53 -5.65
N ARG A 21 7.01 -6.96 -5.49
CA ARG A 21 8.14 -7.63 -4.84
C ARG A 21 7.86 -7.96 -3.37
N ASN A 22 7.21 -7.05 -2.65
CA ASN A 22 6.79 -7.27 -1.27
C ASN A 22 5.80 -8.44 -1.17
N LEU A 23 4.75 -8.45 -2.00
CA LEU A 23 3.77 -9.54 -2.05
C LEU A 23 4.43 -10.89 -2.36
N LYS A 24 5.28 -10.96 -3.39
CA LYS A 24 6.02 -12.19 -3.72
C LYS A 24 6.83 -12.72 -2.54
N ARG A 25 7.51 -11.82 -1.81
CA ARG A 25 8.29 -12.18 -0.62
C ARG A 25 7.41 -12.68 0.52
N TRP A 26 6.25 -12.04 0.75
CA TRP A 26 5.37 -12.39 1.86
C TRP A 26 4.61 -13.69 1.59
N LEU A 27 4.11 -13.90 0.37
CA LEU A 27 3.46 -15.13 -0.07
C LEU A 27 4.39 -16.33 -0.02
N GLY A 28 5.70 -16.14 -0.22
CA GLY A 28 6.71 -17.19 -0.09
C GLY A 28 7.07 -17.60 1.34
N ARG A 29 6.44 -17.04 2.38
CA ARG A 29 6.78 -17.34 3.78
C ARG A 29 6.19 -18.70 4.21
N PRO A 30 6.99 -19.61 4.80
CA PRO A 30 6.57 -20.99 5.12
C PRO A 30 5.53 -21.10 6.25
N ARG A 31 5.26 -20.03 7.00
CA ARG A 31 4.26 -19.99 8.09
C ARG A 31 3.22 -18.89 7.90
N LEU A 32 2.93 -18.52 6.65
CA LEU A 32 1.91 -17.52 6.37
C LEU A 32 0.52 -18.07 6.72
N SER A 33 -0.25 -17.32 7.51
CA SER A 33 -1.61 -17.72 7.86
C SER A 33 -2.53 -17.65 6.63
N VAL A 34 -3.55 -18.50 6.60
CA VAL A 34 -4.53 -18.55 5.49
C VAL A 34 -5.20 -17.19 5.28
N SER A 35 -5.55 -16.50 6.38
CA SER A 35 -6.18 -15.18 6.33
C SER A 35 -5.25 -14.13 5.71
N MET A 36 -3.97 -14.12 6.08
CA MET A 36 -3.00 -13.19 5.47
C MET A 36 -2.73 -13.53 4.01
N LYS A 37 -2.66 -14.82 3.66
CA LYS A 37 -2.53 -15.26 2.27
C LYS A 37 -3.68 -14.73 1.42
N ARG A 38 -4.93 -14.84 1.88
CA ARG A 38 -6.11 -14.30 1.18
C ARG A 38 -5.99 -12.79 0.96
N CYS A 39 -5.60 -12.03 1.98
CA CYS A 39 -5.38 -10.58 1.85
C CYS A 39 -4.30 -10.26 0.80
N TYR A 40 -3.22 -11.04 0.74
CA TYR A 40 -2.13 -10.81 -0.21
C TYR A 40 -2.49 -11.22 -1.64
N ASP A 41 -3.24 -12.31 -1.81
CA ASP A 41 -3.78 -12.73 -3.11
C ASP A 41 -4.79 -11.67 -3.64
N GLU A 42 -5.61 -11.10 -2.75
CA GLU A 42 -6.52 -10.01 -3.08
C GLU A 42 -5.76 -8.76 -3.54
N TRP A 43 -4.72 -8.36 -2.82
CA TRP A 43 -3.83 -7.27 -3.25
C TRP A 43 -3.13 -7.56 -4.57
N GLN A 44 -2.68 -8.79 -4.80
CA GLN A 44 -2.06 -9.17 -6.07
C GLN A 44 -3.06 -9.01 -7.22
N THR A 45 -4.30 -9.47 -7.02
CA THR A 45 -5.38 -9.32 -8.00
C THR A 45 -5.67 -7.85 -8.30
N ILE A 46 -5.72 -6.99 -7.28
CA ILE A 46 -5.89 -5.54 -7.45
C ILE A 46 -4.75 -4.97 -8.29
N LEU A 47 -3.49 -5.28 -7.98
CA LEU A 47 -2.34 -4.77 -8.74
C LEU A 47 -2.29 -5.30 -10.19
N ASP A 48 -2.83 -6.49 -10.44
CA ASP A 48 -2.86 -7.09 -11.78
C ASP A 48 -4.01 -6.56 -12.65
N THR A 49 -5.11 -6.10 -12.03
CA THR A 49 -6.34 -5.74 -12.75
C THR A 49 -6.67 -4.25 -12.74
N TYR A 50 -6.24 -3.50 -11.72
CA TYR A 50 -6.57 -2.08 -11.61
C TYR A 50 -5.66 -1.25 -12.50
N SER A 51 -6.25 -0.25 -13.15
CA SER A 51 -5.49 0.88 -13.68
C SER A 51 -4.87 1.70 -12.54
N LEU A 52 -3.85 2.50 -12.87
CA LEU A 52 -3.24 3.41 -11.90
C LEU A 52 -4.29 4.30 -11.22
N GLU A 53 -5.23 4.88 -11.97
CA GLU A 53 -6.26 5.76 -11.39
C GLU A 53 -7.19 5.03 -10.42
N GLN A 54 -7.61 3.79 -10.72
CA GLN A 54 -8.41 2.98 -9.80
C GLN A 54 -7.64 2.64 -8.52
N LEU A 55 -6.35 2.31 -8.65
CA LEU A 55 -5.49 2.05 -7.49
C LEU A 55 -5.34 3.31 -6.62
N LEU A 56 -5.20 4.48 -7.24
CA LEU A 56 -5.08 5.76 -6.53
C LEU A 56 -6.38 6.17 -5.86
N GLN A 57 -7.54 5.84 -6.45
CA GLN A 57 -8.84 6.01 -5.81
C GLN A 57 -8.97 5.09 -4.59
N LEU A 58 -8.66 3.79 -4.73
CA LEU A 58 -8.68 2.83 -3.63
C LEU A 58 -7.80 3.26 -2.44
N LEU A 59 -6.62 3.83 -2.72
CA LEU A 59 -5.72 4.32 -1.67
C LEU A 59 -6.24 5.58 -0.95
N LYS A 60 -7.17 6.32 -1.55
CA LYS A 60 -7.76 7.53 -0.98
C LYS A 60 -9.17 7.30 -0.40
N ASP A 61 -9.84 6.21 -0.76
CA ASP A 61 -11.21 5.90 -0.40
C ASP A 61 -11.38 5.68 1.12
N GLU A 62 -12.32 6.35 1.77
CA GLU A 62 -12.51 6.25 3.22
C GLU A 62 -13.53 5.16 3.63
N GLY A 63 -14.10 4.43 2.67
CA GLY A 63 -15.00 3.31 2.91
C GLY A 63 -14.36 2.14 3.67
N GLU A 64 -15.19 1.39 4.40
CA GLU A 64 -14.75 0.29 5.29
C GLU A 64 -13.91 -0.76 4.56
N GLU A 65 -14.30 -1.11 3.33
CA GLU A 65 -13.61 -2.13 2.55
C GLU A 65 -12.21 -1.67 2.11
N ALA A 66 -12.10 -0.41 1.67
CA ALA A 66 -10.81 0.19 1.33
C ALA A 66 -9.92 0.31 2.57
N GLN A 67 -10.49 0.64 3.73
CA GLN A 67 -9.75 0.63 5.00
C GLN A 67 -9.24 -0.77 5.36
N ARG A 68 -10.07 -1.81 5.24
CA ARG A 68 -9.68 -3.22 5.46
C ARG A 68 -8.50 -3.61 4.58
N LEU A 69 -8.56 -3.30 3.28
CA LEU A 69 -7.49 -3.59 2.34
C LEU A 69 -6.19 -2.87 2.74
N ARG A 70 -6.27 -1.58 3.08
CA ARG A 70 -5.09 -0.78 3.46
C ARG A 70 -4.39 -1.24 4.73
N GLN A 71 -5.07 -1.93 5.65
CA GLN A 71 -4.40 -2.54 6.82
C GLN A 71 -3.30 -3.53 6.42
N ASN A 72 -3.40 -4.14 5.23
CA ASN A 72 -2.42 -5.09 4.69
C ASN A 72 -1.72 -4.55 3.43
N SER A 73 -1.58 -3.24 3.32
CA SER A 73 -1.01 -2.56 2.16
C SER A 73 0.41 -3.05 1.81
N PRO A 74 0.68 -3.45 0.54
CA PRO A 74 2.00 -3.91 0.10
C PRO A 74 3.00 -2.78 -0.17
N PHE A 75 2.60 -1.52 0.03
CA PHE A 75 3.41 -0.33 -0.27
C PHE A 75 4.40 0.05 0.85
N VAL A 76 4.63 -0.86 1.81
CA VAL A 76 5.63 -0.68 2.88
C VAL A 76 7.03 -0.52 2.28
N GLY A 77 7.77 0.47 2.77
CA GLY A 77 9.15 0.75 2.34
C GLY A 77 9.27 1.69 1.12
N ILE A 78 8.15 2.16 0.55
CA ILE A 78 8.15 3.20 -0.49
C ILE A 78 8.49 4.58 0.07
N LEU A 79 8.09 4.83 1.31
CA LEU A 79 8.52 6.00 2.06
C LEU A 79 9.77 5.61 2.85
N SER A 80 10.87 6.34 2.66
CA SER A 80 12.03 6.20 3.51
C SER A 80 11.67 6.55 4.96
N PRO A 81 12.38 6.02 5.97
CA PRO A 81 12.12 6.36 7.37
C PRO A 81 12.13 7.87 7.64
N ARG A 82 12.98 8.62 6.94
CA ARG A 82 13.08 10.08 7.04
C ARG A 82 11.81 10.78 6.52
N GLU A 83 11.23 10.28 5.44
CA GLU A 83 9.99 10.81 4.86
C GLU A 83 8.78 10.48 5.72
N VAL A 84 8.72 9.25 6.27
CA VAL A 84 7.69 8.88 7.25
C VAL A 84 7.75 9.80 8.48
N TRP A 85 8.94 10.14 8.96
CA TRP A 85 9.12 11.03 10.11
C TRP A 85 8.68 12.46 9.81
N ALA A 86 9.07 13.03 8.66
CA ALA A 86 8.66 14.37 8.23
C ALA A 86 7.14 14.50 8.05
N ILE A 87 6.47 13.45 7.55
CA ILE A 87 5.00 13.40 7.47
C ILE A 87 4.39 13.41 8.86
N LYS A 88 4.87 12.57 9.77
CA LYS A 88 4.38 12.50 11.17
C LYS A 88 4.59 13.81 11.93
N GLU A 89 5.69 14.51 11.68
CA GLU A 89 5.97 15.83 12.25
C GLU A 89 4.98 16.89 11.75
N ARG A 90 4.70 16.93 10.43
CA ARG A 90 3.66 17.80 9.86
C ARG A 90 2.28 17.56 10.47
N PHE A 91 1.89 16.31 10.73
CA PHE A 91 0.61 15.99 11.38
C PHE A 91 0.58 16.33 12.88
N ARG A 92 1.71 16.26 13.58
CA ARG A 92 1.81 16.66 15.00
C ARG A 92 1.75 18.16 15.20
N ASN A 93 2.28 18.95 14.26
CA ASN A 93 2.30 20.41 14.33
C ASN A 93 1.07 21.06 13.69
N ALA A 94 0.12 20.26 13.17
CA ALA A 94 -1.14 20.73 12.59
C ALA A 94 -2.35 20.51 13.52
N ALA A 95 -2.11 20.28 14.82
CA ALA A 95 -3.12 20.10 15.86
C ALA A 95 -3.02 21.23 16.89
#